data_AF-A0ABD5STM8-F1
#
_entry.id   AF-A0ABD5STM8-F1
#
_cell.length_a   1.000
_cell.length_b   1.000
_cell.length_c   1.000
_cell.angle_alpha   90.00
_cell.angle_beta   90.00
_cell.angle_gamma   90.00
#
_symmetry.space_group_name_H-M   'P 1'
#
loop_
_entity.id
_entity.type
_entity.pdbx_description
1 polymer ?
#
loop_
_entity_poly.entity_id
_entity_poly.type
_entity_poly.pdbx_seq_one_letter_code
_entity_poly.pdbx_strand_id
1 'polypeptide(L)'
;MEKAEFSPYEADAYVMLLEMGPSAASELATASTVPRARIYDVLRSLEDGGYVTLYDQETLTAHPVNPSDALASLRSTVSRFENAITAIEDRYDAPDEIEGEVSVVRRFRTVFDHARTVISDAENHLQLAATDTQVERLRSVLRAAYERGVRIHLSLFVPPDETPPAPAELQGLCHEVRRRTLPGPFLLLADRQQACYSTRGRQTNEYGVLVDDYATAYVFHWYFLTRLREVYDIVYDARSSDAPFTFVEITDCVRGIEPALDADATIRGHVIGTSRADGRQVSLSGEFNAVEYTGVRDETPATLLELAAKATVVFEANDTQYTVGGPGAAIEDIAADRLTIEELSEPMDLRPS
;
A
#
# COMPACT_ATOMS: atom_id res chain seq x y z
N MET A 1 -24.85 30.99 -18.32
CA MET A 1 -24.84 29.89 -17.33
C MET A 1 -25.92 28.93 -17.79
N GLU A 2 -25.52 27.87 -18.50
CA GLU A 2 -26.45 26.84 -18.98
C GLU A 2 -27.05 26.11 -17.77
N LYS A 3 -28.39 25.96 -17.75
CA LYS A 3 -29.09 25.18 -16.72
C LYS A 3 -28.77 23.70 -16.93
N ALA A 4 -27.86 23.16 -16.14
CA ALA A 4 -27.58 21.72 -16.07
C ALA A 4 -28.35 21.04 -14.92
N GLU A 5 -29.54 21.53 -14.60
CA GLU A 5 -30.35 21.02 -13.50
C GLU A 5 -31.74 20.68 -14.02
N PHE A 6 -32.09 19.39 -14.00
CA PHE A 6 -33.48 18.98 -14.06
C PHE A 6 -34.15 19.38 -12.75
N SER A 7 -35.23 20.13 -12.84
CA SER A 7 -36.17 20.23 -11.73
C SER A 7 -36.81 18.85 -11.47
N PRO A 8 -37.33 18.60 -10.25
CA PRO A 8 -38.03 17.35 -9.95
C PRO A 8 -39.16 17.02 -10.93
N TYR A 9 -39.86 18.04 -11.45
CA TYR A 9 -40.93 17.86 -12.42
C TYR A 9 -40.42 17.53 -13.83
N GLU A 10 -39.30 18.09 -14.25
CA GLU A 10 -38.69 17.76 -15.53
C GLU A 10 -38.14 16.33 -15.52
N ALA A 11 -37.51 15.91 -14.41
CA ALA A 11 -37.02 14.55 -14.24
C ALA A 11 -38.17 13.53 -14.29
N ASP A 12 -39.23 13.78 -13.53
CA ASP A 12 -40.39 12.89 -13.46
C ASP A 12 -41.16 12.81 -14.80
N ALA A 13 -41.40 13.95 -15.46
CA ALA A 13 -42.01 13.97 -16.79
C ALA A 13 -41.16 13.24 -17.84
N TYR A 14 -39.83 13.40 -17.79
CA TYR A 14 -38.93 12.74 -18.73
C TYR A 14 -38.88 11.22 -18.51
N VAL A 15 -38.80 10.75 -17.26
CA VAL A 15 -38.86 9.32 -16.93
C VAL A 15 -40.19 8.72 -17.39
N MET A 16 -41.31 9.36 -17.07
CA MET A 16 -42.64 8.88 -17.47
C MET A 16 -42.80 8.85 -19.00
N LEU A 17 -42.21 9.81 -19.72
CA LEU A 17 -42.20 9.82 -21.18
C LEU A 17 -41.36 8.68 -21.77
N LEU A 18 -40.24 8.33 -21.15
CA LEU A 18 -39.43 7.18 -21.57
C LEU A 18 -40.16 5.84 -21.35
N GLU A 19 -40.96 5.75 -20.30
CA GLU A 19 -41.76 4.55 -19.99
C GLU A 19 -42.94 4.37 -20.95
N MET A 20 -43.66 5.45 -21.27
CA MET A 20 -44.85 5.40 -22.11
C MET A 20 -44.55 5.50 -23.62
N GLY A 21 -43.38 6.03 -23.99
CA GLY A 21 -43.08 6.42 -25.37
C GLY A 21 -43.79 7.73 -25.76
N PRO A 22 -43.77 8.11 -27.06
CA PRO A 22 -44.36 9.37 -27.52
C PRO A 22 -45.81 9.55 -27.07
N SER A 23 -46.07 10.63 -26.32
CA SER A 23 -47.33 10.80 -25.58
C SER A 23 -47.81 12.25 -25.59
N ALA A 24 -49.12 12.45 -25.49
CA ALA A 24 -49.71 13.78 -25.42
C ALA A 24 -49.42 14.45 -24.06
N ALA A 25 -49.28 15.78 -24.05
CA ALA A 25 -49.03 16.55 -22.82
C ALA A 25 -50.08 16.30 -21.72
N SER A 26 -51.34 16.10 -22.09
CA SER A 26 -52.44 15.80 -21.15
C SER A 26 -52.33 14.41 -20.52
N GLU A 27 -51.81 13.44 -21.27
CA GLU A 27 -51.61 12.06 -20.80
C GLU A 27 -50.40 12.02 -19.85
N LEU A 28 -49.31 12.69 -20.23
CA LEU A 28 -48.13 12.87 -19.36
C LEU A 28 -48.46 13.56 -18.04
N ALA A 29 -49.30 14.59 -18.05
CA ALA A 29 -49.73 15.25 -16.81
C ALA A 29 -50.64 14.40 -15.92
N THR A 30 -51.22 13.33 -16.47
CA THR A 30 -52.05 12.38 -15.71
C THR A 30 -51.19 11.23 -15.18
N ALA A 31 -50.16 10.83 -15.91
CA ALA A 31 -49.26 9.74 -15.56
C ALA A 31 -48.10 10.19 -14.64
N SER A 32 -47.71 11.47 -14.69
CA SER A 32 -46.65 12.05 -13.85
C SER A 32 -47.19 12.81 -12.64
N THR A 33 -46.29 13.19 -11.73
CA THR A 33 -46.57 14.07 -10.58
C THR A 33 -46.64 15.56 -10.96
N VAL A 34 -46.43 15.89 -12.24
CA VAL A 34 -46.43 17.26 -12.73
C VAL A 34 -47.86 17.82 -12.77
N PRO A 35 -48.14 18.95 -12.10
CA PRO A 35 -49.46 19.58 -12.17
C PRO A 35 -49.86 19.89 -13.61
N ARG A 36 -51.12 19.62 -14.00
CA ARG A 36 -51.64 19.87 -15.36
C ARG A 36 -51.38 21.30 -15.87
N ALA A 37 -51.42 22.29 -14.99
CA ALA A 37 -51.14 23.68 -15.35
C ALA A 37 -49.68 23.94 -15.74
N ARG A 38 -48.75 23.04 -15.38
CA ARG A 38 -47.30 23.20 -15.56
C ARG A 38 -46.69 22.26 -16.60
N ILE A 39 -47.42 21.25 -17.08
CA ILE A 39 -46.85 20.24 -17.99
C ILE A 39 -46.31 20.85 -19.29
N TYR A 40 -47.00 21.85 -19.83
CA TYR A 40 -46.59 22.53 -21.06
C TYR A 40 -45.27 23.29 -20.87
N ASP A 41 -45.11 23.97 -19.73
CA ASP A 41 -43.87 24.68 -19.40
C ASP A 41 -42.71 23.70 -19.17
N VAL A 42 -42.98 22.59 -18.49
CA VAL A 42 -42.00 21.52 -18.24
C VAL A 42 -41.53 20.88 -19.55
N LEU A 43 -42.46 20.55 -20.46
CA LEU A 43 -42.15 19.97 -21.75
C LEU A 43 -41.35 20.93 -22.65
N ARG A 44 -41.67 22.22 -22.63
CA ARG A 44 -40.89 23.24 -23.36
C ARG A 44 -39.48 23.39 -22.80
N SER A 45 -39.32 23.35 -21.47
CA SER A 45 -38.01 23.40 -20.83
C SER A 45 -37.17 22.15 -21.14
N LEU A 46 -37.81 20.97 -21.23
CA LEU A 46 -37.16 19.73 -21.67
C LEU A 46 -36.76 19.79 -23.16
N GLU A 47 -37.55 20.45 -24.01
CA GLU A 47 -37.21 20.67 -25.42
C GLU A 47 -36.05 21.64 -25.58
N ASP A 48 -36.06 22.75 -24.84
CA ASP A 48 -34.95 23.71 -24.78
C ASP A 48 -33.64 23.05 -24.32
N GLY A 49 -33.75 22.05 -23.43
CA GLY A 49 -32.63 21.22 -22.98
C GLY A 49 -32.22 20.09 -23.94
N GLY A 50 -32.91 19.92 -25.06
CA GLY A 50 -32.64 18.88 -26.06
C GLY A 50 -32.99 17.46 -25.61
N TYR A 51 -33.81 17.31 -24.56
CA TYR A 51 -34.21 16.00 -24.02
C TYR A 51 -35.43 15.41 -24.74
N VAL A 52 -36.30 16.28 -25.28
CA VAL A 52 -37.51 15.87 -26.00
C VAL A 52 -37.68 16.74 -27.25
N THR A 53 -38.45 16.24 -28.21
CA THR A 53 -38.94 17.02 -29.36
C THR A 53 -40.45 17.14 -29.25
N LEU A 54 -40.98 18.36 -29.34
CA LEU A 54 -42.42 18.59 -29.33
C LEU A 54 -42.97 18.70 -30.75
N TYR A 55 -44.15 18.12 -30.96
CA TYR A 55 -44.92 18.25 -32.19
C TYR A 55 -46.28 18.85 -31.87
N ASP A 56 -46.58 19.98 -32.51
CA ASP A 56 -47.85 20.68 -32.35
C ASP A 56 -48.68 20.52 -33.64
N GLN A 57 -49.52 19.47 -33.67
CA GLN A 57 -50.42 19.16 -34.79
C GLN A 57 -51.88 19.34 -34.37
N GLU A 58 -52.55 18.26 -33.96
CA GLU A 58 -53.91 18.31 -33.39
C GLU A 58 -53.88 18.39 -31.85
N THR A 59 -52.80 17.92 -31.24
CA THR A 59 -52.51 18.00 -29.80
C THR A 59 -50.99 18.04 -29.63
N LEU A 60 -50.51 18.74 -28.60
CA LEU A 60 -49.08 18.81 -28.29
C LEU A 60 -48.59 17.44 -27.80
N THR A 61 -47.72 16.81 -28.57
CA THR A 61 -47.13 15.50 -28.28
C THR A 61 -45.63 15.63 -28.07
N ALA A 62 -45.12 15.00 -27.02
CA ALA A 62 -43.69 14.95 -26.71
C ALA A 62 -43.08 13.63 -27.15
N HIS A 63 -41.91 13.69 -27.79
CA HIS A 63 -41.13 12.53 -28.20
C HIS A 63 -39.77 12.56 -27.48
N PRO A 64 -39.35 11.48 -26.80
CA PRO A 64 -38.05 11.48 -26.15
C PRO A 64 -36.93 11.42 -27.19
N VAL A 65 -35.90 12.25 -27.00
CA VAL A 65 -34.61 12.11 -27.70
C VAL A 65 -33.86 10.91 -27.10
N ASN A 66 -33.02 10.24 -27.90
CA ASN A 66 -32.25 9.09 -27.45
C ASN A 66 -31.49 9.44 -26.14
N PRO A 67 -31.69 8.68 -25.04
CA PRO A 67 -31.05 8.96 -23.76
C PRO A 67 -29.52 8.99 -23.80
N SER A 68 -28.89 8.23 -24.72
CA SER A 68 -27.42 8.27 -24.88
C SER A 68 -26.94 9.65 -25.30
N ASP A 69 -27.70 10.30 -26.18
CA ASP A 69 -27.31 11.55 -26.81
C ASP A 69 -27.76 12.73 -25.94
N ALA A 70 -28.98 12.66 -25.41
CA ALA A 70 -29.55 13.69 -24.54
C ALA A 70 -28.80 13.82 -23.20
N LEU A 71 -28.30 12.72 -22.63
CA LEU A 71 -27.58 12.73 -21.35
C LEU A 71 -26.06 12.92 -21.48
N ALA A 72 -25.50 12.91 -22.70
CA ALA A 72 -24.06 13.05 -22.91
C ALA A 72 -23.52 14.38 -22.33
N SER A 73 -24.25 15.47 -22.53
CA SER A 73 -23.89 16.80 -22.00
C SER A 73 -23.96 16.84 -20.46
N LEU A 74 -25.00 16.22 -19.87
CA LEU A 74 -25.14 16.13 -18.42
C LEU A 74 -24.03 15.29 -17.80
N ARG A 75 -23.68 14.14 -18.40
CA ARG A 75 -22.55 13.30 -17.95
C ARG A 75 -21.23 14.06 -18.02
N SER A 76 -20.97 14.77 -19.11
CA SER A 76 -19.77 15.63 -19.26
C SER A 76 -19.69 16.70 -18.16
N THR A 77 -20.83 17.32 -17.86
CA THR A 77 -20.94 18.34 -16.81
C THR A 77 -20.69 17.75 -15.42
N VAL A 78 -21.29 16.60 -15.09
CA VAL A 78 -21.04 15.87 -13.85
C VAL A 78 -19.56 15.51 -13.74
N SER A 79 -18.95 14.93 -14.78
CA SER A 79 -17.52 14.61 -14.75
C SER A 79 -16.63 15.85 -14.59
N ARG A 80 -17.00 16.99 -15.15
CA ARG A 80 -16.30 18.26 -14.92
C ARG A 80 -16.40 18.73 -13.48
N PHE A 81 -17.58 18.60 -12.86
CA PHE A 81 -17.78 18.90 -11.45
C PHE A 81 -17.02 17.93 -10.54
N GLU A 82 -17.05 16.63 -10.83
CA GLU A 82 -16.26 15.61 -10.11
C GLU A 82 -14.76 15.90 -10.21
N ASN A 83 -14.26 16.28 -11.39
CA ASN A 83 -12.87 16.69 -11.58
C ASN A 83 -12.54 17.98 -10.83
N ALA A 84 -13.45 18.95 -10.80
CA ALA A 84 -13.27 20.20 -10.05
C ALA A 84 -13.30 19.97 -8.54
N ILE A 85 -14.20 19.11 -8.05
CA ILE A 85 -14.26 18.68 -6.65
C ILE A 85 -12.96 17.98 -6.28
N THR A 86 -12.52 17.01 -7.09
CA THR A 86 -11.22 16.33 -6.92
C THR A 86 -10.08 17.34 -6.88
N ALA A 87 -10.00 18.28 -7.82
CA ALA A 87 -8.94 19.29 -7.84
C ALA A 87 -8.97 20.25 -6.64
N ILE A 88 -10.16 20.63 -6.15
CA ILE A 88 -10.32 21.44 -4.93
C ILE A 88 -9.89 20.63 -3.70
N GLU A 89 -10.30 19.37 -3.63
CA GLU A 89 -9.91 18.44 -2.58
C GLU A 89 -8.40 18.21 -2.59
N ASP A 90 -7.79 17.97 -3.74
CA ASP A 90 -6.36 17.81 -3.92
C ASP A 90 -5.60 19.08 -3.53
N ARG A 91 -6.13 20.27 -3.85
CA ARG A 91 -5.48 21.54 -3.50
C ARG A 91 -5.62 21.91 -2.02
N TYR A 92 -6.71 21.47 -1.38
CA TYR A 92 -6.96 21.62 0.05
C TYR A 92 -6.24 20.58 0.90
N ASP A 93 -6.12 19.35 0.39
CA ASP A 93 -5.39 18.23 1.00
C ASP A 93 -3.90 18.22 0.61
N ALA A 94 -3.50 19.08 -0.33
CA ALA A 94 -2.11 19.38 -0.61
C ALA A 94 -1.48 19.77 0.73
N PRO A 95 -0.43 19.06 1.17
CA PRO A 95 0.33 19.51 2.31
C PRO A 95 0.69 20.98 2.10
N ASP A 96 0.54 21.81 3.14
CA ASP A 96 1.47 22.94 3.26
C ASP A 96 2.85 22.34 3.00
N GLU A 97 3.64 22.94 2.09
CA GLU A 97 4.96 22.43 1.66
C GLU A 97 5.58 21.63 2.79
N ILE A 98 5.95 20.36 2.54
CA ILE A 98 6.53 19.45 3.54
C ILE A 98 7.84 20.08 4.02
N GLU A 99 7.74 21.08 4.89
CA GLU A 99 8.83 21.81 5.52
C GLU A 99 9.09 21.07 6.82
N GLY A 100 9.84 19.98 6.68
CA GLY A 100 10.30 19.17 7.80
C GLY A 100 10.27 17.68 7.51
N GLU A 101 11.23 16.99 8.11
CA GLU A 101 11.37 15.52 8.13
C GLU A 101 10.14 14.80 8.70
N VAL A 102 9.24 15.50 9.41
CA VAL A 102 8.00 14.93 9.97
C VAL A 102 6.83 15.90 9.78
N SER A 103 5.73 15.41 9.18
CA SER A 103 4.52 16.17 8.88
C SER A 103 3.26 15.50 9.42
N VAL A 104 2.29 16.30 9.86
CA VAL A 104 0.99 15.82 10.38
C VAL A 104 -0.13 16.22 9.43
N VAL A 105 -0.91 15.24 8.97
CA VAL A 105 -2.05 15.45 8.06
C VAL A 105 -3.36 15.09 8.75
N ARG A 106 -4.47 15.69 8.34
CA ARG A 106 -5.78 15.52 9.02
C ARG A 106 -6.63 14.37 8.50
N ARG A 107 -6.25 13.75 7.38
CA ARG A 107 -7.09 12.77 6.69
C ARG A 107 -6.29 11.53 6.34
N PHE A 108 -6.90 10.36 6.52
CA PHE A 108 -6.34 9.08 6.12
C PHE A 108 -6.03 9.01 4.63
N ARG A 109 -6.85 9.65 3.78
CA ARG A 109 -6.64 9.67 2.33
C ARG A 109 -5.27 10.24 1.96
N THR A 110 -4.87 11.38 2.55
CA THR A 110 -3.56 11.98 2.33
C THR A 110 -2.41 11.03 2.69
N VAL A 111 -2.53 10.30 3.81
CA VAL A 111 -1.55 9.27 4.20
C VAL A 111 -1.49 8.14 3.17
N PHE A 112 -2.65 7.69 2.73
CA PHE A 112 -2.75 6.56 1.81
C PHE A 112 -2.26 6.90 0.40
N ASP A 113 -2.48 8.14 -0.06
CA ASP A 113 -1.97 8.61 -1.34
C ASP A 113 -0.46 8.84 -1.30
N HIS A 114 0.07 9.42 -0.22
CA HIS A 114 1.51 9.52 -0.02
C HIS A 114 2.17 8.12 0.06
N ALA A 115 1.54 7.16 0.74
CA ALA A 115 2.01 5.78 0.81
C ALA A 115 2.16 5.13 -0.58
N ARG A 116 1.34 5.50 -1.57
CA ARG A 116 1.49 5.00 -2.95
C ARG A 116 2.78 5.51 -3.57
N THR A 117 3.10 6.80 -3.39
CA THR A 117 4.35 7.39 -3.84
C THR A 117 5.56 6.73 -3.17
N VAL A 118 5.51 6.58 -1.84
CA VAL A 118 6.58 5.92 -1.06
C VAL A 118 6.82 4.48 -1.53
N ILE A 119 5.76 3.69 -1.82
CA ILE A 119 5.91 2.33 -2.37
C ILE A 119 6.53 2.34 -3.78
N SER A 120 6.17 3.33 -4.60
CA SER A 120 6.71 3.48 -5.94
C SER A 120 8.20 3.80 -5.94
N ASP A 121 8.67 4.57 -4.95
CA ASP A 121 10.05 5.03 -4.85
C ASP A 121 10.97 4.07 -4.06
N ALA A 122 10.40 3.15 -3.28
CA ALA A 122 11.16 2.19 -2.48
C ALA A 122 12.10 1.30 -3.31
N GLU A 123 13.28 1.02 -2.75
CA GLU A 123 14.39 0.32 -3.39
C GLU A 123 14.72 -1.03 -2.73
N ASN A 124 14.62 -1.16 -1.41
CA ASN A 124 15.12 -2.30 -0.67
C ASN A 124 14.03 -3.04 0.11
N HIS A 125 13.27 -2.33 0.93
CA HIS A 125 12.38 -2.95 1.90
C HIS A 125 11.11 -2.14 2.17
N LEU A 126 9.98 -2.84 2.17
CA LEU A 126 8.69 -2.35 2.61
C LEU A 126 8.20 -3.15 3.81
N GLN A 127 7.79 -2.45 4.87
CA GLN A 127 7.06 -3.02 6.00
C GLN A 127 5.67 -2.39 6.02
N LEU A 128 4.64 -3.20 5.77
CA LEU A 128 3.27 -2.73 5.63
C LEU A 128 2.37 -3.40 6.65
N ALA A 129 1.68 -2.61 7.46
CA ALA A 129 0.56 -3.05 8.27
C ALA A 129 -0.73 -2.43 7.73
N ALA A 130 -1.63 -3.27 7.24
CA ALA A 130 -2.82 -2.83 6.54
C ALA A 130 -3.97 -3.85 6.68
N THR A 131 -5.19 -3.44 6.32
CA THR A 131 -6.32 -4.36 6.14
C THR A 131 -6.33 -4.92 4.73
N ASP A 132 -7.05 -6.01 4.49
CA ASP A 132 -7.19 -6.62 3.16
C ASP A 132 -7.65 -5.61 2.09
N THR A 133 -8.70 -4.82 2.38
CA THR A 133 -9.16 -3.75 1.48
C THR A 133 -8.10 -2.70 1.15
N GLN A 134 -7.19 -2.41 2.08
CA GLN A 134 -6.11 -1.45 1.85
C GLN A 134 -5.02 -2.07 0.98
N VAL A 135 -4.70 -3.35 1.18
CA VAL A 135 -3.75 -4.10 0.34
C VAL A 135 -4.27 -4.21 -1.09
N GLU A 136 -5.54 -4.53 -1.31
CA GLU A 136 -6.11 -4.61 -2.67
C GLU A 136 -6.01 -3.25 -3.40
N ARG A 137 -6.25 -2.14 -2.68
CA ARG A 137 -6.09 -0.78 -3.22
C ARG A 137 -4.64 -0.36 -3.51
N LEU A 138 -3.65 -1.06 -2.93
CA LEU A 138 -2.22 -0.88 -3.17
C LEU A 138 -1.63 -1.96 -4.07
N ARG A 139 -2.45 -2.90 -4.56
CA ARG A 139 -1.98 -4.12 -5.22
C ARG A 139 -1.09 -3.87 -6.43
N SER A 140 -1.44 -2.88 -7.25
CA SER A 140 -0.66 -2.52 -8.44
C SER A 140 0.74 -2.01 -8.08
N VAL A 141 0.84 -1.09 -7.12
CA VAL A 141 2.13 -0.52 -6.69
C VAL A 141 2.98 -1.52 -5.91
N LEU A 142 2.36 -2.38 -5.09
CA LEU A 142 3.06 -3.45 -4.39
C LEU A 142 3.62 -4.50 -5.35
N ARG A 143 2.85 -4.89 -6.38
CA ARG A 143 3.34 -5.80 -7.42
C ARG A 143 4.52 -5.20 -8.18
N ALA A 144 4.43 -3.92 -8.56
CA ALA A 144 5.54 -3.23 -9.20
C ALA A 144 6.79 -3.19 -8.30
N ALA A 145 6.64 -2.94 -7.00
CA ALA A 145 7.75 -2.97 -6.05
C ALA A 145 8.36 -4.38 -5.92
N TYR A 146 7.51 -5.41 -5.84
CA TYR A 146 7.95 -6.81 -5.84
C TYR A 146 8.77 -7.15 -7.09
N GLU A 147 8.31 -6.74 -8.27
CA GLU A 147 8.99 -6.96 -9.55
C GLU A 147 10.34 -6.22 -9.65
N ARG A 148 10.48 -5.07 -9.00
CA ARG A 148 11.77 -4.37 -8.84
C ARG A 148 12.71 -5.07 -7.84
N GLY A 149 12.24 -6.12 -7.16
CA GLY A 149 13.00 -6.87 -6.18
C GLY A 149 13.02 -6.22 -4.80
N VAL A 150 12.08 -5.31 -4.50
CA VAL A 150 11.89 -4.76 -3.14
C VAL A 150 11.31 -5.85 -2.26
N ARG A 151 11.93 -6.11 -1.10
CA ARG A 151 11.41 -7.08 -0.13
C ARG A 151 10.19 -6.48 0.59
N ILE A 152 9.15 -7.27 0.81
CA ILE A 152 7.87 -6.76 1.33
C ILE A 152 7.40 -7.68 2.45
N HIS A 153 7.37 -7.16 3.67
CA HIS A 153 6.80 -7.80 4.85
C HIS A 153 5.44 -7.19 5.16
N LEU A 154 4.40 -8.01 5.08
CA LEU A 154 3.02 -7.59 5.29
C LEU A 154 2.49 -8.14 6.61
N SER A 155 2.06 -7.24 7.49
CA SER A 155 1.23 -7.56 8.64
C SER A 155 -0.23 -7.25 8.34
N LEU A 156 -0.97 -8.29 7.93
CA LEU A 156 -2.32 -8.18 7.42
C LEU A 156 -3.34 -8.30 8.55
N PHE A 157 -4.16 -7.28 8.76
CA PHE A 157 -5.30 -7.39 9.64
C PHE A 157 -6.42 -8.19 8.97
N VAL A 158 -6.76 -9.33 9.57
CA VAL A 158 -7.90 -10.18 9.20
C VAL A 158 -8.64 -10.54 10.50
N PRO A 159 -9.91 -10.15 10.64
CA PRO A 159 -10.74 -10.52 11.78
C PRO A 159 -10.70 -12.03 12.08
N PRO A 160 -10.84 -12.47 13.34
CA PRO A 160 -10.79 -13.88 13.72
C PRO A 160 -11.77 -14.78 12.93
N ASP A 161 -12.92 -14.23 12.58
CA ASP A 161 -14.04 -14.84 11.86
C ASP A 161 -13.91 -14.79 10.33
N GLU A 162 -12.88 -14.12 9.81
CA GLU A 162 -12.57 -14.06 8.39
C GLU A 162 -11.34 -14.92 8.04
N THR A 163 -11.34 -15.44 6.82
CA THR A 163 -10.22 -16.22 6.27
C THR A 163 -9.21 -15.27 5.61
N PRO A 164 -7.90 -15.42 5.87
CA PRO A 164 -6.90 -14.63 5.16
C PRO A 164 -6.87 -14.98 3.66
N PRO A 165 -6.37 -14.08 2.79
CA PRO A 165 -6.19 -14.35 1.37
C PRO A 165 -5.39 -15.64 1.12
N ALA A 166 -5.73 -16.36 0.06
CA ALA A 166 -5.02 -17.59 -0.27
C ALA A 166 -3.57 -17.28 -0.69
N PRO A 167 -2.61 -18.20 -0.45
CA PRO A 167 -1.21 -18.02 -0.88
C PRO A 167 -1.04 -17.63 -2.36
N ALA A 168 -1.89 -18.15 -3.25
CA ALA A 168 -1.86 -17.83 -4.67
C ALA A 168 -2.19 -16.35 -4.98
N GLU A 169 -2.97 -15.69 -4.13
CA GLU A 169 -3.31 -14.27 -4.29
C GLU A 169 -2.17 -13.35 -3.82
N LEU A 170 -1.36 -13.84 -2.88
CA LEU A 170 -0.21 -13.16 -2.29
C LEU A 170 1.09 -13.37 -3.08
N GLN A 171 1.12 -14.38 -3.95
CA GLN A 171 2.26 -14.68 -4.81
C GLN A 171 2.57 -13.52 -5.76
N GLY A 172 3.83 -13.07 -5.75
CA GLY A 172 4.28 -11.93 -6.55
C GLY A 172 3.76 -10.58 -6.05
N LEU A 173 3.17 -10.53 -4.84
CA LEU A 173 2.72 -9.31 -4.20
C LEU A 173 3.56 -8.96 -2.97
N CYS A 174 4.01 -9.97 -2.23
CA CYS A 174 4.81 -9.81 -1.02
C CYS A 174 5.70 -11.03 -0.78
N HIS A 175 6.58 -10.94 0.23
CA HIS A 175 7.53 -12.01 0.55
C HIS A 175 7.18 -12.73 1.85
N GLU A 176 6.56 -12.03 2.80
CA GLU A 176 6.04 -12.61 4.03
C GLU A 176 4.70 -11.95 4.36
N VAL A 177 3.71 -12.74 4.75
CA VAL A 177 2.48 -12.24 5.37
C VAL A 177 2.30 -12.87 6.74
N ARG A 178 2.06 -12.02 7.74
CA ARG A 178 1.60 -12.44 9.06
C ARG A 178 0.19 -11.97 9.31
N ARG A 179 -0.65 -12.85 9.89
CA ARG A 179 -2.05 -12.54 10.19
C ARG A 179 -2.17 -11.87 11.55
N ARG A 180 -2.65 -10.64 11.54
CA ARG A 180 -3.02 -9.89 12.74
C ARG A 180 -4.53 -9.97 12.97
N THR A 181 -4.94 -10.38 14.16
CA THR A 181 -6.36 -10.43 14.57
C THR A 181 -6.81 -9.24 15.43
N LEU A 182 -5.87 -8.43 15.92
CA LEU A 182 -6.17 -7.21 16.66
C LEU A 182 -6.19 -6.00 15.72
N PRO A 183 -7.22 -5.13 15.79
CA PRO A 183 -7.22 -3.87 15.06
C PRO A 183 -5.95 -3.08 15.36
N GLY A 184 -5.44 -2.40 14.34
CA GLY A 184 -4.20 -1.64 14.44
C GLY A 184 -4.18 -0.48 13.44
N PRO A 185 -3.11 0.32 13.49
CA PRO A 185 -2.94 1.42 12.55
C PRO A 185 -2.71 0.89 11.12
N PHE A 186 -2.91 1.78 10.15
CA PHE A 186 -2.19 1.70 8.90
C PHE A 186 -0.77 2.20 9.14
N LEU A 187 0.23 1.40 8.79
CA LEU A 187 1.63 1.79 8.83
C LEU A 187 2.33 1.27 7.58
N LEU A 188 3.00 2.15 6.85
CA LEU A 188 3.96 1.80 5.82
C LEU A 188 5.32 2.33 6.26
N LEU A 189 6.36 1.52 6.11
CA LEU A 189 7.76 1.95 6.17
C LEU A 189 8.45 1.54 4.87
N ALA A 190 9.26 2.44 4.33
CA ALA A 190 10.13 2.17 3.19
C ALA A 190 11.58 2.47 3.54
N ASP A 191 12.46 1.51 3.26
CA ASP A 191 13.93 1.64 3.30
C ASP A 191 14.49 2.21 4.61
N ARG A 192 13.76 2.04 5.73
CA ARG A 192 14.07 2.62 7.06
C ARG A 192 14.17 4.15 7.08
N GLN A 193 13.70 4.84 6.04
CA GLN A 193 13.79 6.29 5.89
C GLN A 193 12.42 6.96 5.93
N GLN A 194 11.43 6.38 5.25
CA GLN A 194 10.10 6.98 5.12
C GLN A 194 9.04 6.19 5.87
N ALA A 195 8.10 6.88 6.51
CA ALA A 195 6.95 6.27 7.18
C ALA A 195 5.64 6.98 6.87
N CYS A 196 4.59 6.20 6.62
CA CYS A 196 3.20 6.69 6.54
C CYS A 196 2.38 6.01 7.62
N TYR A 197 1.93 6.76 8.62
CA TYR A 197 1.21 6.23 9.77
C TYR A 197 -0.17 6.87 9.92
N SER A 198 -1.18 6.05 10.21
CA SER A 198 -2.50 6.55 10.61
C SER A 198 -3.21 5.56 11.52
N THR A 199 -3.81 6.07 12.60
CA THR A 199 -4.64 5.27 13.50
C THR A 199 -6.09 5.26 13.03
N ARG A 200 -6.74 4.09 13.03
CA ARG A 200 -8.21 4.03 12.93
C ARG A 200 -8.86 4.25 14.31
N GLY A 201 -9.68 5.29 14.42
CA GLY A 201 -10.88 5.37 15.27
C GLY A 201 -10.71 5.40 16.80
N ARG A 202 -11.00 6.57 17.40
CA ARG A 202 -11.87 6.75 18.59
C ARG A 202 -12.06 8.20 19.04
N GLN A 203 -11.30 9.15 18.51
CA GLN A 203 -11.33 10.57 18.89
C GLN A 203 -11.65 11.42 17.67
N THR A 204 -12.28 12.56 17.89
CA THR A 204 -12.69 13.59 16.91
C THR A 204 -11.54 14.17 16.06
N ASN A 205 -10.30 13.72 16.29
CA ASN A 205 -9.10 14.10 15.56
C ASN A 205 -8.39 12.84 15.02
N GLU A 206 -8.86 12.31 13.89
CA GLU A 206 -8.02 11.43 13.08
C GLU A 206 -6.89 12.26 12.48
N TYR A 207 -5.65 11.83 12.69
CA TYR A 207 -4.50 12.42 12.03
C TYR A 207 -3.59 11.33 11.48
N GLY A 208 -2.87 11.69 10.44
CA GLY A 208 -1.81 10.93 9.84
C GLY A 208 -0.47 11.57 10.15
N VAL A 209 0.57 10.75 10.21
CA VAL A 209 1.95 11.22 10.33
C VAL A 209 2.70 10.71 9.11
N LEU A 210 3.35 11.64 8.41
CA LEU A 210 4.27 11.36 7.32
C LEU A 210 5.67 11.66 7.83
N VAL A 211 6.61 10.76 7.58
CA VAL A 211 8.00 10.85 8.04
C VAL A 211 8.90 10.63 6.83
N ASP A 212 9.92 11.46 6.72
CA ASP A 212 11.06 11.31 5.82
C ASP A 212 12.35 11.62 6.61
N ASP A 213 12.61 10.76 7.59
CA ASP A 213 13.80 10.79 8.46
C ASP A 213 14.03 9.39 9.04
N TYR A 214 15.27 8.94 8.93
CA TYR A 214 15.70 7.65 9.45
C TYR A 214 15.44 7.51 10.96
N ALA A 215 15.75 8.52 11.77
CA ALA A 215 15.67 8.39 13.22
C ALA A 215 14.23 8.17 13.69
N THR A 216 13.29 8.88 13.10
CA THR A 216 11.86 8.75 13.38
C THR A 216 11.27 7.49 12.77
N ALA A 217 11.64 7.15 11.52
CA ALA A 217 11.24 5.90 10.88
C ALA A 217 11.73 4.67 11.66
N TYR A 218 12.90 4.76 12.30
CA TYR A 218 13.46 3.70 13.15
C TYR A 218 12.58 3.38 14.37
N VAL A 219 11.91 4.37 14.96
CA VAL A 219 10.92 4.14 16.03
C VAL A 219 9.74 3.34 15.51
N PHE A 220 9.22 3.69 14.33
CA PHE A 220 8.13 2.96 13.69
C PHE A 220 8.55 1.54 13.28
N HIS A 221 9.80 1.34 12.87
CA HIS A 221 10.36 0.04 12.56
C HIS A 221 10.32 -0.88 13.78
N TRP A 222 10.79 -0.43 14.94
CA TRP A 222 10.69 -1.20 16.18
C TRP A 222 9.25 -1.46 16.60
N TYR A 223 8.37 -0.49 16.43
CA TYR A 223 6.94 -0.69 16.64
C TYR A 223 6.37 -1.75 15.69
N PHE A 224 6.76 -1.75 14.42
CA PHE A 224 6.35 -2.76 13.45
C PHE A 224 6.84 -4.15 13.85
N LEU A 225 8.13 -4.33 14.11
CA LEU A 225 8.70 -5.62 14.50
C LEU A 225 8.03 -6.17 15.76
N THR A 226 8.01 -5.39 16.84
CA THR A 226 7.59 -5.87 18.17
C THR A 226 6.08 -6.01 18.31
N ARG A 227 5.29 -5.08 17.73
CA ARG A 227 3.84 -5.04 17.95
C ARG A 227 3.04 -5.57 16.77
N LEU A 228 3.53 -5.43 15.55
CA LEU A 228 2.77 -5.74 14.34
C LEU A 228 3.25 -7.01 13.64
N ARG A 229 4.50 -7.44 13.82
CA ARG A 229 5.05 -8.62 13.12
C ARG A 229 5.28 -9.82 14.04
N GLU A 230 6.24 -9.74 14.97
CA GLU A 230 6.78 -10.93 15.64
C GLU A 230 5.77 -11.72 16.48
N VAL A 231 4.77 -11.03 17.04
CA VAL A 231 3.75 -11.64 17.90
C VAL A 231 2.64 -12.38 17.13
N TYR A 232 2.70 -12.39 15.79
CA TYR A 232 1.69 -12.99 14.92
C TYR A 232 2.27 -14.11 14.06
N ASP A 233 1.42 -15.07 13.71
CA ASP A 233 1.80 -16.22 12.90
C ASP A 233 1.98 -15.88 11.42
N ILE A 234 2.92 -16.54 10.79
CA ILE A 234 3.14 -16.50 9.33
C ILE A 234 2.02 -17.28 8.64
N VAL A 235 1.34 -16.64 7.70
CA VAL A 235 0.32 -17.28 6.83
C VAL A 235 0.79 -17.43 5.39
N TYR A 236 1.84 -16.71 5.02
CA TYR A 236 2.50 -16.84 3.72
C TYR A 236 3.99 -16.50 3.87
N ASP A 237 4.84 -17.32 3.29
CA ASP A 237 6.28 -17.08 3.16
C ASP A 237 6.70 -17.49 1.75
N ALA A 238 7.24 -16.53 0.99
CA ALA A 238 7.73 -16.74 -0.36
C ALA A 238 9.19 -17.20 -0.39
N ARG A 239 9.88 -17.24 0.76
CA ARG A 239 11.27 -17.68 0.82
C ARG A 239 11.37 -19.14 0.40
N SER A 240 12.31 -19.40 -0.50
CA SER A 240 12.77 -20.75 -0.79
C SER A 240 13.48 -21.31 0.44
N SER A 241 13.30 -22.60 0.70
CA SER A 241 14.15 -23.33 1.67
C SER A 241 15.58 -23.45 1.18
N ASP A 242 15.78 -23.42 -0.14
CA ASP A 242 17.07 -23.56 -0.79
C ASP A 242 17.59 -22.20 -1.25
N ALA A 243 18.91 -22.00 -1.19
CA ALA A 243 19.56 -20.82 -1.73
C ALA A 243 19.35 -20.71 -3.27
N PRO A 244 19.26 -19.49 -3.85
CA PRO A 244 19.51 -18.22 -3.20
C PRO A 244 18.30 -17.59 -2.48
N PHE A 245 18.55 -16.92 -1.37
CA PHE A 245 17.56 -16.09 -0.66
C PHE A 245 18.21 -14.84 -0.04
N THR A 246 17.42 -13.78 0.16
CA THR A 246 17.93 -12.47 0.61
C THR A 246 17.21 -12.01 1.86
N PHE A 247 17.99 -11.47 2.80
CA PHE A 247 17.54 -10.72 3.96
C PHE A 247 17.76 -9.22 3.74
N VAL A 248 16.81 -8.43 4.23
CA VAL A 248 16.89 -6.96 4.32
C VAL A 248 16.85 -6.48 5.78
N GLU A 249 16.59 -7.41 6.71
CA GLU A 249 16.65 -7.17 8.15
C GLU A 249 17.77 -8.01 8.73
N ILE A 250 18.71 -7.35 9.41
CA ILE A 250 19.85 -8.04 10.04
C ILE A 250 19.41 -9.06 11.08
N THR A 251 18.31 -8.78 11.80
CA THR A 251 17.75 -9.69 12.79
C THR A 251 17.22 -10.97 12.15
N ASP A 252 16.59 -10.87 10.98
CA ASP A 252 16.12 -12.03 10.22
C ASP A 252 17.30 -12.80 9.62
N CYS A 253 18.35 -12.10 9.19
CA CYS A 253 19.57 -12.71 8.68
C CYS A 253 20.27 -13.54 9.75
N VAL A 254 20.54 -12.95 10.92
CA VAL A 254 21.18 -13.65 12.05
C VAL A 254 20.41 -14.91 12.41
N ARG A 255 19.09 -14.81 12.60
CA ARG A 255 18.22 -15.97 12.89
C ARG A 255 18.20 -17.01 11.78
N GLY A 256 18.32 -16.58 10.53
CA GLY A 256 18.29 -17.45 9.37
C GLY A 256 19.58 -18.24 9.16
N ILE A 257 20.73 -17.67 9.51
CA ILE A 257 22.03 -18.31 9.28
C ILE A 257 22.61 -18.97 10.53
N GLU A 258 22.23 -18.53 11.74
CA GLU A 258 22.77 -19.04 13.01
C GLU A 258 22.68 -20.57 13.12
N PRO A 259 21.53 -21.24 12.84
CA PRO A 259 21.46 -22.70 12.93
C PRO A 259 22.41 -23.43 11.98
N ALA A 260 22.70 -22.85 10.82
CA ALA A 260 23.63 -23.44 9.85
C ALA A 260 25.08 -23.22 10.29
N LEU A 261 25.40 -22.06 10.88
CA LEU A 261 26.72 -21.81 11.47
C LEU A 261 26.99 -22.71 12.67
N ASP A 262 25.98 -22.97 13.51
CA ASP A 262 26.09 -23.91 14.64
C ASP A 262 26.30 -25.36 14.20
N ALA A 263 25.89 -25.68 12.96
CA ALA A 263 26.12 -26.96 12.31
C ALA A 263 27.43 -27.01 11.49
N ASP A 264 28.32 -26.02 11.66
CA ASP A 264 29.58 -25.87 10.91
C ASP A 264 29.39 -25.84 9.38
N ALA A 265 28.23 -25.37 8.89
CA ALA A 265 27.98 -25.21 7.46
C ALA A 265 28.75 -24.01 6.89
N THR A 266 29.26 -24.16 5.67
CA THR A 266 29.81 -23.04 4.90
C THR A 266 28.69 -22.31 4.20
N ILE A 267 28.60 -21.01 4.45
CA ILE A 267 27.56 -20.12 3.92
C ILE A 267 28.23 -19.05 3.07
N ARG A 268 27.92 -19.02 1.76
CA ARG A 268 28.45 -18.02 0.83
C ARG A 268 27.38 -17.11 0.31
N GLY A 269 27.78 -15.88 -0.02
CA GLY A 269 26.93 -14.99 -0.77
C GLY A 269 27.48 -13.58 -0.84
N HIS A 270 26.58 -12.60 -0.81
CA HIS A 270 26.95 -11.20 -0.99
C HIS A 270 26.25 -10.25 -0.01
N VAL A 271 26.96 -9.17 0.31
CA VAL A 271 26.49 -8.06 1.13
C VAL A 271 26.52 -6.79 0.30
N ILE A 272 25.38 -6.11 0.19
CA ILE A 272 25.25 -4.77 -0.38
C ILE A 272 24.91 -3.82 0.74
N GLY A 273 25.64 -2.71 0.83
CA GLY A 273 25.41 -1.71 1.87
C GLY A 273 26.35 -0.53 1.77
N THR A 274 26.45 0.22 2.85
CA THR A 274 27.31 1.42 2.94
C THR A 274 28.48 1.19 3.89
N SER A 275 29.70 1.44 3.39
CA SER A 275 30.94 1.47 4.18
C SER A 275 30.90 2.61 5.20
N ARG A 276 31.15 2.32 6.48
CA ARG A 276 31.22 3.34 7.54
C ARG A 276 32.51 4.14 7.54
N ALA A 277 33.56 3.63 6.91
CA ALA A 277 34.85 4.31 6.83
C ALA A 277 34.81 5.56 5.93
N ASP A 278 34.09 5.47 4.80
CA ASP A 278 34.08 6.52 3.77
C ASP A 278 32.68 6.87 3.22
N GLY A 279 31.62 6.22 3.72
CA GLY A 279 30.24 6.49 3.35
C GLY A 279 29.85 6.03 1.95
N ARG A 280 30.67 5.21 1.28
CA ARG A 280 30.39 4.74 -0.08
C ARG A 280 29.59 3.44 -0.07
N GLN A 281 28.76 3.30 -1.10
CA GLN A 281 28.10 2.03 -1.41
C GLN A 281 29.16 0.97 -1.77
N VAL A 282 28.99 -0.22 -1.20
CA VAL A 282 29.88 -1.38 -1.37
C VAL A 282 29.06 -2.62 -1.69
N SER A 283 29.64 -3.50 -2.50
CA SER A 283 29.12 -4.82 -2.82
C SER A 283 30.24 -5.81 -2.61
N LEU A 284 30.12 -6.66 -1.59
CA LEU A 284 31.13 -7.64 -1.22
C LEU A 284 30.59 -9.05 -1.44
N SER A 285 31.40 -9.93 -2.01
CA SER A 285 31.11 -11.37 -2.14
C SER A 285 32.10 -12.15 -1.30
N GLY A 286 31.62 -13.16 -0.59
CA GLY A 286 32.40 -13.78 0.49
C GLY A 286 31.61 -14.79 1.31
N GLU A 287 32.15 -15.10 2.50
CA GLU A 287 31.60 -16.11 3.41
C GLU A 287 31.04 -15.47 4.68
N PHE A 288 29.91 -15.99 5.16
CA PHE A 288 29.32 -15.63 6.44
C PHE A 288 29.92 -16.55 7.50
N ASN A 289 30.78 -16.01 8.38
CA ASN A 289 31.60 -16.83 9.28
C ASN A 289 31.02 -16.93 10.69
N ALA A 290 30.37 -15.88 11.17
CA ALA A 290 29.87 -15.81 12.54
C ALA A 290 28.73 -14.79 12.69
N VAL A 291 28.01 -14.90 13.79
CA VAL A 291 27.04 -13.91 14.27
C VAL A 291 27.37 -13.49 15.69
N GLU A 292 27.17 -12.22 16.00
CA GLU A 292 27.35 -11.65 17.34
C GLU A 292 26.14 -10.80 17.72
N TYR A 293 25.61 -10.98 18.93
CA TYR A 293 24.49 -10.20 19.44
C TYR A 293 24.50 -10.06 20.96
N THR A 294 23.57 -9.27 21.49
CA THR A 294 23.48 -9.04 22.95
C THR A 294 22.73 -10.18 23.61
N GLY A 295 23.45 -11.16 24.16
CA GLY A 295 22.84 -12.33 24.78
C GLY A 295 23.87 -13.43 25.00
N VAL A 296 23.39 -14.62 25.40
CA VAL A 296 24.20 -15.83 25.45
C VAL A 296 23.74 -16.71 24.30
N ARG A 297 24.68 -17.18 23.47
CA ARG A 297 24.38 -18.19 22.45
C ARG A 297 24.12 -19.51 23.16
N ASP A 298 22.89 -19.99 23.05
CA ASP A 298 22.43 -21.29 23.58
C ASP A 298 21.91 -22.16 22.41
N GLU A 299 21.40 -23.37 22.69
CA GLU A 299 20.87 -24.30 21.67
C GLU A 299 19.61 -23.78 20.93
N THR A 300 19.06 -22.64 21.35
CA THR A 300 17.88 -22.03 20.72
C THR A 300 18.26 -20.83 19.88
N PRO A 301 17.63 -20.63 18.69
CA PRO A 301 17.90 -19.46 17.86
C PRO A 301 17.64 -18.13 18.58
N ALA A 302 18.42 -17.11 18.24
CA ALA A 302 18.36 -15.79 18.85
C ALA A 302 16.95 -15.18 18.87
N THR A 303 16.54 -14.68 20.03
CA THR A 303 15.28 -13.95 20.19
C THR A 303 15.41 -12.51 19.67
N LEU A 304 14.28 -11.86 19.34
CA LEU A 304 14.31 -10.48 18.84
C LEU A 304 14.86 -9.55 19.92
N LEU A 305 14.61 -9.86 21.20
CA LEU A 305 15.08 -9.06 22.33
C LEU A 305 16.62 -9.09 22.43
N GLU A 306 17.25 -10.23 22.20
CA GLU A 306 18.71 -10.36 22.20
C GLU A 306 19.35 -9.62 21.01
N LEU A 307 18.65 -9.60 19.88
CA LEU A 307 19.07 -8.91 18.67
C LEU A 307 18.80 -7.40 18.70
N ALA A 308 18.03 -6.90 19.67
CA ALA A 308 17.57 -5.51 19.69
C ALA A 308 18.68 -4.50 20.00
N ALA A 309 19.68 -4.90 20.78
CA ALA A 309 20.77 -4.00 21.18
C ALA A 309 21.99 -4.12 20.25
N LYS A 310 22.34 -5.33 19.81
CA LYS A 310 23.41 -5.60 18.84
C LYS A 310 23.02 -6.83 18.04
N ALA A 311 23.16 -6.74 16.72
CA ALA A 311 23.02 -7.86 15.80
C ALA A 311 24.02 -7.64 14.66
N THR A 312 25.10 -8.43 14.68
CA THR A 312 26.24 -8.30 13.78
C THR A 312 26.47 -9.63 13.08
N VAL A 313 26.73 -9.58 11.79
CA VAL A 313 27.26 -10.69 10.99
C VAL A 313 28.75 -10.43 10.77
N VAL A 314 29.57 -11.45 10.96
CA VAL A 314 30.99 -11.44 10.59
C VAL A 314 31.10 -12.02 9.19
N PHE A 315 31.56 -11.21 8.25
CA PHE A 315 31.64 -11.53 6.83
C PHE A 315 33.07 -11.42 6.33
N GLU A 316 33.56 -12.44 5.64
CA GLU A 316 34.92 -12.45 5.09
C GLU A 316 34.90 -12.31 3.57
N ALA A 317 35.57 -11.30 3.05
CA ALA A 317 35.70 -11.05 1.62
C ALA A 317 37.11 -10.56 1.28
N ASN A 318 37.73 -11.14 0.24
CA ASN A 318 39.10 -10.80 -0.20
C ASN A 318 40.13 -10.86 0.95
N ASP A 319 40.15 -11.97 1.71
CA ASP A 319 41.02 -12.19 2.87
C ASP A 319 40.90 -11.10 3.96
N THR A 320 39.78 -10.36 3.98
CA THR A 320 39.50 -9.31 4.94
C THR A 320 38.18 -9.61 5.64
N GLN A 321 38.19 -9.55 6.96
CA GLN A 321 37.00 -9.72 7.79
C GLN A 321 36.33 -8.36 8.01
N TYR A 322 35.02 -8.33 7.81
CA TYR A 322 34.14 -7.18 8.03
C TYR A 322 33.09 -7.53 9.07
N THR A 323 32.76 -6.56 9.91
CA THR A 323 31.54 -6.58 10.72
C THR A 323 30.41 -5.92 9.93
N VAL A 324 29.26 -6.58 9.89
CA VAL A 324 28.10 -6.16 9.10
C VAL A 324 26.88 -6.03 10.01
N GLY A 325 26.34 -4.83 10.09
CA GLY A 325 25.10 -4.54 10.82
C GLY A 325 23.94 -4.30 9.86
N GLY A 326 22.75 -4.05 10.41
CA GLY A 326 21.58 -3.70 9.60
C GLY A 326 21.62 -2.27 9.01
N PRO A 327 20.57 -1.85 8.29
CA PRO A 327 20.52 -0.52 7.71
C PRO A 327 20.74 0.58 8.75
N GLY A 328 21.68 1.51 8.54
CA GLY A 328 22.02 2.56 9.51
C GLY A 328 22.88 2.11 10.71
N ALA A 329 23.52 0.94 10.63
CA ALA A 329 24.53 0.49 11.59
C ALA A 329 25.57 1.58 11.90
N ALA A 330 25.93 1.70 13.19
CA ALA A 330 26.79 2.76 13.70
C ALA A 330 28.17 2.26 14.15
N ILE A 331 28.28 0.99 14.53
CA ILE A 331 29.52 0.41 15.10
C ILE A 331 30.21 -0.57 14.15
N GLU A 332 29.44 -1.23 13.28
CA GLU A 332 29.93 -2.18 12.29
C GLU A 332 30.62 -1.49 11.11
N ASP A 333 31.51 -2.20 10.42
CA ASP A 333 32.23 -1.68 9.24
C ASP A 333 31.27 -1.36 8.09
N ILE A 334 30.18 -2.12 7.97
CA ILE A 334 29.19 -2.01 6.90
C ILE A 334 27.78 -1.95 7.49
N ALA A 335 27.03 -0.93 7.07
CA ALA A 335 25.58 -0.89 7.24
C ALA A 335 24.93 -1.55 6.03
N ALA A 336 24.45 -2.79 6.18
CA ALA A 336 23.90 -3.56 5.08
C ALA A 336 22.47 -3.15 4.73
N ASP A 337 22.21 -2.99 3.44
CA ASP A 337 20.87 -2.83 2.87
C ASP A 337 20.30 -4.20 2.46
N ARG A 338 21.16 -5.11 1.99
CA ARG A 338 20.80 -6.47 1.56
C ARG A 338 21.90 -7.47 1.88
N LEU A 339 21.51 -8.63 2.40
CA LEU A 339 22.38 -9.78 2.61
C LEU A 339 21.79 -10.98 1.88
N THR A 340 22.45 -11.47 0.85
CA THR A 340 21.98 -12.62 0.06
C THR A 340 22.84 -13.83 0.34
N ILE A 341 22.19 -14.93 0.66
CA ILE A 341 22.80 -16.25 0.75
C ILE A 341 22.65 -16.88 -0.63
N GLU A 342 23.77 -17.27 -1.24
CA GLU A 342 23.84 -17.88 -2.58
C GLU A 342 24.07 -19.38 -2.50
N GLU A 343 24.88 -19.82 -1.54
CA GLU A 343 25.18 -21.23 -1.32
C GLU A 343 25.19 -21.53 0.19
N LEU A 344 24.61 -22.67 0.55
CA LEU A 344 24.65 -23.21 1.90
C LEU A 344 25.04 -24.68 1.79
N SER A 345 26.19 -25.02 2.36
CA SER A 345 26.81 -26.35 2.24
C SER A 345 27.15 -26.89 3.61
N GLU A 346 26.60 -28.07 3.94
CA GLU A 346 26.96 -28.79 5.17
C GLU A 346 28.44 -29.20 5.14
N PRO A 347 29.11 -29.30 6.30
CA PRO A 347 30.49 -29.73 6.37
C PRO A 347 30.61 -31.11 5.70
N MET A 348 31.53 -31.20 4.73
CA MET A 348 31.83 -32.46 4.06
C MET A 348 32.23 -33.48 5.13
N ASP A 349 31.39 -34.50 5.32
CA ASP A 349 31.63 -35.63 6.21
C ASP A 349 32.94 -36.31 5.75
N LEU A 350 34.08 -35.87 6.31
CA LEU A 350 35.39 -36.50 6.13
C LEU A 350 35.34 -37.82 6.88
N ARG A 351 34.58 -38.78 6.37
CA ARG A 351 34.71 -40.17 6.78
C ARG A 351 36.15 -40.58 6.48
N PRO A 352 36.94 -40.99 7.48
CA PRO A 352 38.20 -41.64 7.19
C PRO A 352 37.89 -42.96 6.48
N SER A 353 38.26 -43.00 5.20
CA SER A 353 38.48 -44.14 4.28
C SER A 353 37.75 -45.45 4.53
#